data_AF-A0A430HWQ0-F1
#
_entry.id   AF-A0A430HWQ0-F1
#
_cell.length_a   1.000
_cell.length_b   1.000
_cell.length_c   1.000
_cell.angle_alpha   90.00
_cell.angle_beta   90.00
_cell.angle_gamma   90.00
#
_symmetry.space_group_name_H-M   'P 1'
#
loop_
_entity.id
_entity.type
_entity.pdbx_description
1 polymer ?
#
loop_
_entity_poly.entity_id
_entity_poly.type
_entity_poly.pdbx_seq_one_letter_code
_entity_poly.pdbx_strand_id
1 'polypeptide(L)'
;MMVPLEPQRRWWILLIIVISILLILAILRLQGLLLILPIAVIAVLVVGKRPDTSETRALRSSIALSSEDIQDVIAEFEKFSSSPEAEYMADRTLTRPALLDPDCPDPDIEAFRHEYATARRFLGRLEARLSKNNLDIAQLESLLKVTDQRALEIREAWIAARQAAQRLGPDY
;
A
#
# COMPACT_ATOMS: atom_id res chain seq x y z
N MET A 1 6.90 -17.93 -15.68
CA MET A 1 8.37 -17.83 -15.57
C MET A 1 8.82 -16.61 -16.37
N MET A 2 8.81 -15.43 -15.75
CA MET A 2 9.17 -14.17 -16.39
C MET A 2 10.70 -14.09 -16.48
N VAL A 3 11.24 -14.30 -17.67
CA VAL A 3 12.67 -14.09 -17.95
C VAL A 3 12.89 -12.58 -18.04
N PRO A 4 13.70 -11.96 -17.16
CA PRO A 4 14.03 -10.55 -17.28
C PRO A 4 14.70 -10.31 -18.63
N LEU A 5 14.08 -9.48 -19.45
CA LEU A 5 14.62 -9.06 -20.75
C LEU A 5 15.76 -8.08 -20.51
N GLU A 6 17.00 -8.59 -20.49
CA GLU A 6 18.25 -7.82 -20.54
C GLU A 6 18.13 -6.62 -21.50
N PRO A 7 18.66 -5.43 -21.14
CA PRO A 7 18.59 -4.23 -21.98
C PRO A 7 19.16 -4.46 -23.40
N GLN A 8 20.14 -5.36 -23.51
CA GLN A 8 20.72 -5.81 -24.78
C GLN A 8 19.71 -6.57 -25.65
N ARG A 9 18.89 -7.44 -25.06
CA ARG A 9 17.85 -8.20 -25.78
C ARG A 9 16.73 -7.32 -26.30
N ARG A 10 16.39 -6.23 -25.59
CA ARG A 10 15.46 -5.19 -26.08
C ARG A 10 15.99 -4.49 -27.34
N TRP A 11 17.29 -4.17 -27.36
CA TRP A 11 17.95 -3.60 -28.53
C TRP A 11 17.92 -4.55 -29.73
N TRP A 12 18.22 -5.84 -29.52
CA TRP A 12 18.14 -6.85 -30.58
C TRP A 12 16.71 -7.01 -31.15
N ILE A 13 15.69 -7.00 -30.30
CA ILE A 13 14.28 -7.09 -30.74
C ILE A 13 13.90 -5.86 -31.58
N LEU A 14 14.27 -4.66 -31.14
CA LEU A 14 14.02 -3.43 -31.92
C LEU A 14 14.76 -3.45 -33.26
N LEU A 15 16.00 -3.93 -33.28
CA LEU A 15 16.82 -4.02 -34.49
C LEU A 15 16.21 -5.01 -35.50
N ILE A 16 15.72 -6.16 -35.04
CA ILE A 16 15.02 -7.14 -35.88
C ILE A 16 13.72 -6.55 -36.45
N ILE A 17 12.94 -5.84 -35.64
CA ILE A 17 11.69 -5.21 -36.09
C ILE A 17 11.98 -4.16 -37.18
N VAL A 18 12.97 -3.30 -36.97
CA VAL A 18 13.37 -2.27 -37.94
C VAL A 18 13.87 -2.91 -39.24
N ILE A 19 14.69 -3.97 -39.16
CA ILE A 19 15.17 -4.71 -40.34
C ILE A 19 14.01 -5.37 -41.08
N SER A 20 13.07 -6.02 -40.39
CA SER A 20 11.90 -6.63 -41.02
C SER A 20 11.01 -5.60 -41.73
N ILE A 21 10.80 -4.43 -41.13
CA ILE A 21 10.04 -3.33 -41.74
C ILE A 21 10.74 -2.84 -43.03
N LEU A 22 12.07 -2.65 -42.98
CA LEU A 22 12.86 -2.22 -44.14
C LEU A 22 12.85 -3.27 -45.26
N LEU A 23 12.94 -4.56 -44.92
CA LEU A 23 12.92 -5.66 -45.88
C LEU A 23 11.56 -5.76 -46.61
N ILE A 24 10.46 -5.61 -45.87
CA ILE A 24 9.09 -5.64 -46.43
C ILE A 24 8.83 -4.42 -47.33
N LEU A 25 9.31 -3.23 -46.95
CA LEU A 25 9.21 -2.02 -47.76
C LEU A 25 10.04 -2.11 -49.05
N ALA A 26 11.22 -2.72 -48.99
CA ALA A 26 12.11 -2.88 -50.14
C ALA A 26 11.55 -3.85 -51.20
N ILE A 27 10.87 -4.92 -50.78
CA ILE A 27 10.42 -5.99 -51.69
C ILE A 27 9.03 -5.70 -52.30
N LEU A 28 8.10 -5.02 -51.59
CA LEU A 28 6.69 -4.96 -52.01
C LEU A 28 6.17 -3.60 -52.52
N ARG A 29 6.99 -2.53 -52.53
CA ARG A 29 6.80 -1.13 -53.01
C ARG A 29 5.48 -0.36 -52.75
N LEU A 30 4.32 -1.01 -52.58
CA LEU A 30 3.03 -0.40 -52.21
C LEU A 30 2.16 -1.35 -51.37
N GLN A 31 2.20 -2.67 -51.64
CA GLN A 31 1.38 -3.67 -50.93
C GLN A 31 1.87 -3.95 -49.50
N GLY A 32 3.17 -3.80 -49.23
CA GLY A 32 3.76 -4.02 -47.90
C GLY A 32 3.35 -2.96 -46.88
N LEU A 33 3.06 -1.74 -47.33
CA LEU A 33 2.59 -0.64 -46.47
C LEU A 33 1.21 -0.95 -45.87
N LEU A 34 0.33 -1.55 -46.68
CA LEU A 34 -1.01 -1.99 -46.28
C LEU A 34 -0.98 -3.08 -45.19
N LEU A 35 0.10 -3.87 -45.14
CA LEU A 35 0.27 -4.94 -44.17
C LEU A 35 0.98 -4.48 -42.88
N ILE A 36 1.96 -3.57 -42.99
CA ILE A 36 2.70 -3.04 -41.83
C ILE A 36 1.83 -2.07 -41.02
N LEU A 37 1.01 -1.24 -41.66
CA LEU A 37 0.20 -0.23 -40.98
C LEU A 37 -0.72 -0.84 -39.88
N PRO A 38 -1.54 -1.87 -40.16
CA PRO A 38 -2.37 -2.49 -39.11
C PRO A 38 -1.54 -3.19 -38.03
N ILE A 39 -0.41 -3.84 -38.39
CA ILE A 39 0.47 -4.49 -37.41
C ILE A 39 1.11 -3.44 -36.48
N ALA A 40 1.56 -2.31 -37.02
CA ALA A 40 2.13 -1.22 -36.24
C ALA A 40 1.08 -0.58 -35.32
N VAL A 41 -0.14 -0.36 -35.81
CA VAL A 41 -1.25 0.15 -34.99
C VAL A 41 -1.57 -0.83 -33.85
N ILE A 42 -1.69 -2.12 -34.13
CA ILE A 42 -1.93 -3.14 -33.10
C ILE A 42 -0.76 -3.18 -32.11
N ALA A 43 0.48 -3.15 -32.58
CA ALA A 43 1.67 -3.15 -31.73
C ALA A 43 1.71 -1.91 -30.82
N VAL A 44 1.38 -0.72 -31.33
CA VAL A 44 1.28 0.51 -30.52
C VAL A 44 0.15 0.42 -29.51
N LEU A 45 -1.02 -0.12 -29.88
CA LEU A 45 -2.13 -0.31 -28.95
C LEU A 45 -1.81 -1.34 -27.85
N VAL A 46 -1.11 -2.43 -28.19
CA VAL A 46 -0.69 -3.46 -27.24
C VAL A 46 0.42 -2.95 -26.32
N VAL A 47 1.39 -2.20 -26.84
CA VAL A 47 2.45 -1.55 -26.03
C VAL A 47 1.88 -0.40 -25.18
N GLY A 48 0.80 0.25 -25.63
CA GLY A 48 0.09 1.29 -24.88
C GLY A 48 -0.75 0.75 -23.72
N LYS A 49 -1.32 -0.45 -23.85
CA LYS A 49 -1.98 -1.20 -22.76
C LYS A 49 -0.96 -1.89 -21.86
N ARG A 50 0.01 -1.17 -21.29
CA ARG A 50 0.97 -1.75 -20.33
C ARG A 50 0.25 -2.16 -19.03
N PRO A 51 0.11 -3.47 -18.73
CA PRO A 51 -0.56 -3.95 -17.52
C PRO A 51 0.14 -3.49 -16.23
N ASP A 52 1.46 -3.28 -16.28
CA ASP A 52 2.25 -2.80 -15.14
C ASP A 52 1.68 -1.51 -14.54
N THR A 53 1.14 -0.61 -15.37
CA THR A 53 0.59 0.67 -14.89
C THR A 53 -0.77 0.54 -14.20
N SER A 54 -1.60 -0.42 -14.62
CA SER A 54 -2.87 -0.71 -13.96
C SER A 54 -2.66 -1.49 -12.66
N GLU A 55 -1.74 -2.45 -12.65
CA GLU A 55 -1.46 -3.30 -11.50
C GLU A 55 -0.75 -2.53 -10.37
N THR A 56 0.27 -1.74 -10.70
CA THR A 56 0.91 -0.84 -9.71
C THR A 56 -0.05 0.18 -9.13
N ARG A 57 -1.02 0.67 -9.92
CA ARG A 57 -2.09 1.55 -9.42
C ARG A 57 -3.02 0.82 -8.48
N ALA A 58 -3.44 -0.40 -8.83
CA ALA A 58 -4.27 -1.24 -7.96
C ALA A 58 -3.57 -1.52 -6.62
N LEU A 59 -2.30 -1.93 -6.65
CA LEU A 59 -1.52 -2.17 -5.43
C LEU A 59 -1.36 -0.91 -4.58
N ARG A 60 -1.09 0.25 -5.18
CA ARG A 60 -1.05 1.52 -4.45
C ARG A 60 -2.39 1.84 -3.79
N SER A 61 -3.50 1.58 -4.47
CA SER A 61 -4.83 1.75 -3.91
C SER A 61 -5.09 0.80 -2.74
N SER A 62 -4.68 -0.47 -2.84
CA SER A 62 -4.79 -1.43 -1.75
C SER A 62 -3.96 -1.01 -0.54
N ILE A 63 -2.72 -0.56 -0.76
CA ILE A 63 -1.88 -0.04 0.33
C ILE A 63 -2.52 1.18 0.99
N ALA A 64 -3.11 2.08 0.19
CA ALA A 64 -3.80 3.25 0.72
C ALA A 64 -4.97 2.84 1.64
N LEU A 65 -5.80 1.89 1.21
CA LEU A 65 -6.91 1.36 2.00
C LEU A 65 -6.41 0.73 3.31
N SER A 66 -5.40 -0.14 3.25
CA SER A 66 -4.84 -0.76 4.46
C SER A 66 -4.13 0.26 5.38
N SER A 67 -3.66 1.37 4.84
CA SER A 67 -3.10 2.47 5.65
C SER A 67 -4.18 3.34 6.30
N GLU A 68 -5.36 3.43 5.68
CA GLU A 68 -6.54 4.09 6.24
C GLU A 68 -7.04 3.32 7.46
N ASP A 69 -7.08 1.99 7.38
CA ASP A 69 -7.36 1.11 8.53
C ASP A 69 -6.47 1.40 9.76
N ILE A 70 -5.18 1.67 9.55
CA ILE A 70 -4.25 2.04 10.63
C ILE A 70 -4.60 3.44 11.16
N GLN A 71 -4.89 4.38 10.26
CA GLN A 71 -5.25 5.75 10.63
C GLN A 71 -6.54 5.80 11.44
N ASP A 72 -7.52 4.96 11.11
CA ASP A 72 -8.80 4.90 11.82
C ASP A 72 -8.62 4.49 13.29
N VAL A 73 -7.76 3.49 13.58
CA VAL A 73 -7.46 3.08 14.95
C VAL A 73 -6.72 4.19 15.72
N ILE A 74 -5.76 4.85 15.06
CA ILE A 74 -5.04 5.99 15.64
C ILE A 74 -6.02 7.12 15.96
N ALA A 75 -6.90 7.46 15.02
CA ALA A 75 -7.89 8.53 15.16
C ALA A 75 -8.92 8.19 16.24
N GLU A 76 -9.35 6.93 16.36
CA GLU A 76 -10.25 6.49 17.43
C GLU A 76 -9.62 6.70 18.81
N PHE A 77 -8.35 6.32 18.98
CA PHE A 77 -7.64 6.54 20.24
C PHE A 77 -7.38 8.03 20.52
N GLU A 78 -7.03 8.82 19.50
CA GLU A 78 -6.87 10.27 19.65
C GLU A 78 -8.19 10.95 20.01
N LYS A 79 -9.30 10.51 19.43
CA LYS A 79 -10.64 10.97 19.79
C LYS A 79 -10.98 10.56 21.23
N PHE A 80 -10.76 9.32 21.61
CA PHE A 80 -10.96 8.86 22.99
C PHE A 80 -10.14 9.67 24.02
N SER A 81 -8.87 9.94 23.72
CA SER A 81 -7.96 10.61 24.65
C SER A 81 -8.22 12.12 24.77
N SER A 82 -8.55 12.80 23.66
CA SER A 82 -8.59 14.26 23.61
C SER A 82 -9.98 14.88 23.42
N SER A 83 -11.00 14.10 23.02
CA SER A 83 -12.33 14.65 22.70
C SER A 83 -12.96 15.34 23.92
N PRO A 84 -13.60 16.51 23.72
CA PRO A 84 -14.37 17.21 24.75
C PRO A 84 -15.82 16.71 24.87
N GLU A 85 -16.25 15.78 24.01
CA GLU A 85 -17.61 15.24 24.04
C GLU A 85 -17.85 14.44 25.33
N ALA A 86 -19.05 14.60 25.90
CA ALA A 86 -19.40 14.01 27.20
C ALA A 86 -19.27 12.49 27.25
N GLU A 87 -19.53 11.80 26.14
CA GLU A 87 -19.40 10.34 26.02
C GLU A 87 -17.95 9.89 26.23
N TYR A 88 -17.00 10.45 25.47
CA TYR A 88 -15.58 10.10 25.61
C TYR A 88 -15.01 10.57 26.95
N MET A 89 -15.49 11.69 27.49
CA MET A 89 -15.15 12.14 28.85
C MET A 89 -15.60 11.16 29.92
N ALA A 90 -16.85 10.69 29.87
CA ALA A 90 -17.37 9.70 30.81
C ALA A 90 -16.62 8.38 30.67
N ASP A 91 -16.37 7.93 29.44
CA ASP A 91 -15.68 6.68 29.17
C ASP A 91 -14.24 6.68 29.71
N ARG A 92 -13.46 7.74 29.46
CA ARG A 92 -12.07 7.87 29.96
C ARG A 92 -11.95 8.12 31.46
N THR A 93 -13.04 8.47 32.15
CA THR A 93 -13.03 8.74 33.59
C THR A 93 -13.69 7.65 34.43
N LEU A 94 -14.78 7.06 33.93
CA LEU A 94 -15.63 6.14 34.68
C LEU A 94 -15.55 4.69 34.20
N THR A 95 -15.09 4.44 32.96
CA THR A 95 -15.15 3.10 32.37
C THR A 95 -13.76 2.54 32.05
N ARG A 96 -12.90 3.31 31.38
CA ARG A 96 -11.57 2.89 30.92
C ARG A 96 -10.47 3.93 31.18
N PRO A 97 -10.30 4.43 32.42
CA PRO A 97 -9.23 5.38 32.73
C PRO A 97 -7.82 4.81 32.53
N ALA A 98 -7.63 3.50 32.68
CA ALA A 98 -6.36 2.81 32.49
C ALA A 98 -5.72 2.98 31.09
N LEU A 99 -6.53 3.25 30.06
CA LEU A 99 -6.01 3.51 28.70
C LEU A 99 -5.21 4.82 28.61
N LEU A 100 -5.44 5.77 29.52
CA LEU A 100 -4.75 7.07 29.54
C LEU A 100 -3.62 7.14 30.55
N ASP A 101 -3.49 6.13 31.43
CA ASP A 101 -2.40 6.09 32.39
C ASP A 101 -1.13 5.54 31.74
N PRO A 102 -0.06 6.35 31.64
CA PRO A 102 1.21 5.92 31.07
C PRO A 102 1.88 4.79 31.86
N ASP A 103 1.60 4.69 33.17
CA ASP A 103 2.27 3.77 34.09
C ASP A 103 1.44 2.51 34.37
N CYS A 104 0.30 2.34 33.66
CA CYS A 104 -0.55 1.16 33.82
C CYS A 104 0.23 -0.13 33.51
N PRO A 105 0.34 -1.09 34.45
CA PRO A 105 1.16 -2.30 34.32
C PRO A 105 0.51 -3.42 33.51
N ASP A 106 -0.70 -3.20 32.97
CA ASP A 106 -1.39 -4.22 32.18
C ASP A 106 -0.71 -4.42 30.82
N PRO A 107 -0.33 -5.68 30.48
CA PRO A 107 0.46 -5.96 29.29
C PRO A 107 -0.29 -5.69 27.99
N ASP A 108 -1.62 -5.80 27.96
CA ASP A 108 -2.41 -5.54 26.75
C ASP A 108 -2.42 -4.02 26.45
N ILE A 109 -2.52 -3.19 27.49
CA ILE A 109 -2.49 -1.73 27.38
C ILE A 109 -1.08 -1.25 27.00
N GLU A 110 -0.04 -1.81 27.62
CA GLU A 110 1.36 -1.51 27.25
C GLU A 110 1.66 -1.90 25.79
N ALA A 111 1.25 -3.09 25.36
CA ALA A 111 1.40 -3.55 23.98
C ALA A 111 0.73 -2.61 22.98
N PHE A 112 -0.50 -2.16 23.27
CA PHE A 112 -1.17 -1.17 22.42
C PHE A 112 -0.41 0.15 22.31
N ARG A 113 0.15 0.67 23.42
CA ARG A 113 0.97 1.90 23.37
C ARG A 113 2.20 1.72 22.47
N HIS A 114 2.86 0.57 22.54
CA HIS A 114 3.98 0.25 21.67
C HIS A 114 3.58 0.16 20.19
N GLU A 115 2.47 -0.50 19.89
CA GLU A 115 1.97 -0.61 18.52
C GLU A 115 1.51 0.74 17.98
N TYR A 116 0.81 1.56 18.77
CA TYR A 116 0.41 2.92 18.41
C TYR A 116 1.62 3.79 18.03
N ALA A 117 2.67 3.79 18.84
CA ALA A 117 3.90 4.54 18.54
C ALA A 117 4.61 4.03 17.28
N THR A 118 4.60 2.72 17.06
CA THR A 118 5.24 2.08 15.89
C THR A 118 4.44 2.34 14.61
N ALA A 119 3.12 2.26 14.67
CA ALA A 119 2.21 2.53 13.57
C ALA A 119 2.29 3.98 13.08
N ARG A 120 2.32 4.96 14.00
CA ARG A 120 2.53 6.38 13.62
C ARG A 120 3.84 6.59 12.85
N ARG A 121 4.93 5.99 13.33
CA ARG A 121 6.24 6.06 12.63
C ARG A 121 6.20 5.33 11.29
N PHE A 122 5.46 4.22 11.20
CA PHE A 122 5.29 3.47 9.98
C PHE A 122 4.55 4.29 8.91
N LEU A 123 3.41 4.90 9.26
CA LEU A 123 2.64 5.74 8.34
C LEU A 123 3.46 6.90 7.77
N GLY A 124 4.21 7.62 8.62
CA GLY A 124 5.07 8.70 8.17
C GLY A 124 6.18 8.26 7.19
N ARG A 125 6.66 7.01 7.31
CA ARG A 125 7.63 6.43 6.35
C ARG A 125 6.97 5.85 5.11
N LEU A 126 5.74 5.34 5.25
CA LEU A 126 4.97 4.73 4.17
C LEU A 126 4.66 5.77 3.09
N GLU A 127 4.18 6.95 3.50
CA GLU A 127 3.88 8.06 2.59
C GLU A 127 5.11 8.44 1.77
N ALA A 128 6.24 8.69 2.42
CA ALA A 128 7.51 9.03 1.76
C ALA A 128 8.02 7.92 0.81
N ARG A 129 7.71 6.65 1.09
CA ARG A 129 8.07 5.54 0.21
C ARG A 129 7.13 5.45 -1.00
N LEU A 130 5.83 5.66 -0.81
CA LEU A 130 4.82 5.65 -1.88
C LEU A 130 4.95 6.83 -2.84
N SER A 131 5.42 8.00 -2.38
CA SER A 131 5.69 9.15 -3.26
C SER A 131 6.78 8.88 -4.30
N LYS A 132 7.59 7.82 -4.14
CA LYS A 132 8.61 7.44 -5.12
C LYS A 132 7.93 6.73 -6.31
N ASN A 133 8.15 7.25 -7.51
CA ASN A 133 7.55 6.73 -8.75
C ASN A 133 8.25 5.49 -9.35
N ASN A 134 9.32 5.01 -8.72
CA ASN A 134 10.16 3.93 -9.23
C ASN A 134 9.99 2.60 -8.47
N LEU A 135 8.88 2.42 -7.75
CA LEU A 135 8.57 1.16 -7.08
C LEU A 135 8.10 0.11 -8.10
N ASP A 136 8.75 -1.05 -8.07
CA ASP A 136 8.34 -2.22 -8.83
C ASP A 136 7.17 -2.97 -8.16
N ILE A 137 6.46 -3.81 -8.91
CA ILE A 137 5.30 -4.57 -8.46
C ILE A 137 5.64 -5.41 -7.22
N ALA A 138 6.73 -6.16 -7.23
CA ALA A 138 7.16 -6.98 -6.10
C ALA A 138 7.43 -6.15 -4.83
N GLN A 139 7.91 -4.91 -4.98
CA GLN A 139 8.14 -4.00 -3.86
C GLN A 139 6.81 -3.48 -3.30
N LEU A 140 5.84 -3.19 -4.17
CA LEU A 140 4.49 -2.79 -3.76
C LEU A 140 3.76 -3.94 -3.07
N GLU A 141 3.84 -5.17 -3.57
CA GLU A 141 3.26 -6.36 -2.90
C GLU A 141 3.86 -6.58 -1.51
N SER A 142 5.19 -6.49 -1.40
CA SER A 142 5.85 -6.58 -0.09
C SER A 142 5.40 -5.46 0.85
N LEU A 143 5.21 -4.25 0.33
CA LEU A 143 4.75 -3.11 1.11
C LEU A 143 3.30 -3.29 1.56
N LEU A 144 2.44 -3.80 0.68
CA LEU A 144 1.04 -4.15 0.97
C LEU A 144 0.98 -5.17 2.11
N LYS A 145 1.70 -6.29 1.98
CA LYS A 145 1.73 -7.33 3.01
C LYS A 145 2.14 -6.80 4.39
N VAL A 146 3.15 -5.93 4.43
CA VAL A 146 3.58 -5.31 5.70
C VAL A 146 2.52 -4.33 6.21
N THR A 147 1.86 -3.58 5.34
CA THR A 147 0.80 -2.64 5.72
C THR A 147 -0.41 -3.38 6.28
N ASP A 148 -0.84 -4.46 5.63
CA ASP A 148 -1.94 -5.32 6.09
C ASP A 148 -1.64 -5.93 7.47
N GLN A 149 -0.42 -6.45 7.64
CA GLN A 149 0.02 -7.00 8.92
C GLN A 149 -0.03 -5.94 10.03
N ARG A 150 0.44 -4.72 9.75
CA ARG A 150 0.43 -3.62 10.73
C ARG A 150 -0.97 -3.14 11.05
N ALA A 151 -1.87 -3.11 10.06
CA ALA A 151 -3.29 -2.80 10.26
C ALA A 151 -3.97 -3.82 11.18
N LEU A 152 -3.63 -5.10 11.03
CA LEU A 152 -4.13 -6.15 11.91
C LEU A 152 -3.57 -6.00 13.34
N GLU A 153 -2.25 -5.89 13.48
CA GLU A 153 -1.56 -5.80 14.78
C GLU A 153 -2.09 -4.65 15.64
N ILE A 154 -2.19 -3.44 15.09
CA ILE A 154 -2.69 -2.29 15.85
C ILE A 154 -4.17 -2.44 16.24
N ARG A 155 -4.99 -3.01 15.35
CA ARG A 155 -6.42 -3.23 15.59
C ARG A 155 -6.64 -4.26 16.70
N GLU A 156 -5.92 -5.37 16.66
CA GLU A 156 -5.99 -6.41 17.69
C GLU A 156 -5.51 -5.87 19.04
N ALA A 157 -4.39 -5.15 19.05
CA ALA A 157 -3.87 -4.53 20.27
C ALA A 157 -4.86 -3.52 20.84
N TRP A 158 -5.53 -2.73 20.01
CA TRP A 158 -6.54 -1.76 20.46
C TRP A 158 -7.75 -2.44 21.11
N ILE A 159 -8.27 -3.49 20.50
CA ILE A 159 -9.40 -4.26 21.06
C ILE A 159 -9.00 -4.89 22.39
N ALA A 160 -7.82 -5.51 22.46
CA ALA A 160 -7.30 -6.14 23.68
C ALA A 160 -7.14 -5.10 24.80
N ALA A 161 -6.52 -3.95 24.52
CA ALA A 161 -6.35 -2.88 25.49
C ALA A 161 -7.68 -2.31 26.01
N ARG A 162 -8.69 -2.13 25.14
CA ARG A 162 -10.02 -1.68 25.57
C ARG A 162 -10.69 -2.69 26.50
N GLN A 163 -10.59 -3.97 26.19
CA GLN A 163 -11.12 -5.03 27.04
C GLN A 163 -10.38 -5.08 28.38
N ALA A 164 -9.05 -4.99 28.36
CA ALA A 164 -8.23 -4.94 29.57
C ALA A 164 -8.59 -3.76 30.47
N ALA A 165 -8.67 -2.55 29.89
CA ALA A 165 -9.06 -1.36 30.64
C ALA A 165 -10.49 -1.46 31.20
N GLN A 166 -11.40 -2.12 30.49
CA GLN A 166 -12.75 -2.37 31.00
C GLN A 166 -12.75 -3.39 32.15
N ARG A 167 -11.89 -4.41 32.11
CA ARG A 167 -11.72 -5.38 33.21
C ARG A 167 -11.14 -4.71 34.46
N LEU A 168 -10.19 -3.80 34.28
CA LEU A 168 -9.57 -3.03 35.36
C LEU A 168 -10.56 -2.05 35.99
N GLY A 169 -11.41 -1.42 35.17
CA GLY A 169 -12.40 -0.46 35.63
C GLY A 169 -11.77 0.84 36.14
N PRO A 170 -12.50 1.62 36.95
CA PRO A 170 -12.03 2.93 37.42
C PRO A 170 -11.05 2.88 38.60
N ASP A 171 -11.00 1.79 39.37
CA ASP A 171 -10.26 1.69 40.65
C ASP A 171 -8.94 0.91 40.54
N TYR A 172 -8.30 0.95 39.36
CA TYR A 172 -7.06 0.20 39.09
C TYR A 172 -5.80 0.85 39.68
#